data_AF-A0A1Q7KYN8-F1
#
_entry.id   AF-A0A1Q7KYN8-F1
#
_cell.length_a   1.000
_cell.length_b   1.000
_cell.length_c   1.000
_cell.angle_alpha   90.00
_cell.angle_beta   90.00
_cell.angle_gamma   90.00
#
_symmetry.space_group_name_H-M   'P 1'
#
loop_
_entity.id
_entity.type
_entity.pdbx_description
1 polymer ?
#
loop_
_entity_poly.entity_id
_entity_poly.type
_entity_poly.pdbx_seq_one_letter_code
_entity_poly.pdbx_strand_id
1 'polypeptide(L)' 'MPREPLHAPAEGLFQAPVADALNHIGQIAMLRRLAGSPIKGENYFKADITAGRVGAEQSAPQREFE' A
#
# COMPACT_ATOMS: atom_id res chain seq x y z
N MET A 1 17.40 8.26 20.88
CA MET A 1 16.05 7.90 21.36
C MET A 1 16.15 6.54 22.06
N PRO A 2 15.78 6.41 23.35
CA PRO A 2 15.67 5.08 23.96
C PRO A 2 14.60 4.28 23.21
N ARG A 3 14.85 2.98 23.00
CA ARG A 3 13.85 2.09 22.38
C ARG A 3 12.80 1.76 23.44
N GLU A 4 11.61 2.33 23.31
CA GLU A 4 10.46 1.87 24.08
C GLU A 4 10.03 0.48 23.58
N PRO A 5 9.61 -0.43 24.48
CA PRO A 5 9.14 -1.74 24.10
C PRO A 5 7.82 -1.64 23.31
N LEU A 6 7.68 -2.48 22.29
CA LEU A 6 6.43 -2.59 21.53
C LEU A 6 5.32 -3.13 22.45
N HIS A 7 4.13 -2.54 22.37
CA HIS A 7 2.97 -2.96 23.16
C HIS A 7 2.29 -4.25 22.63
N ALA A 8 2.76 -4.78 21.49
CA ALA A 8 2.27 -5.98 20.84
C ALA A 8 3.38 -6.62 19.98
N PRO A 9 3.24 -7.88 19.53
CA PRO A 9 4.19 -8.50 18.61
C PRO A 9 4.38 -7.67 17.33
N ALA A 10 5.62 -7.53 16.88
CA ALA A 10 5.98 -6.71 15.72
C ALA A 10 5.24 -7.17 14.46
N GLU A 11 5.06 -8.48 14.31
CA GLU A 11 4.35 -9.11 13.20
C GLU A 11 2.90 -8.61 13.13
N GLY A 12 2.19 -8.59 14.26
CA GLY A 12 0.80 -8.13 14.30
C GLY A 12 0.68 -6.63 14.03
N LEU A 13 1.59 -5.83 14.61
CA LEU A 13 1.65 -4.38 14.41
C LEU A 13 1.91 -4.00 12.95
N PHE A 14 2.62 -4.84 12.19
CA PHE A 14 2.90 -4.61 10.78
C PHE A 14 1.84 -5.23 9.86
N GLN A 15 1.51 -6.50 10.05
CA GLN A 15 0.68 -7.25 9.11
C GLN A 15 -0.77 -6.78 9.11
N ALA A 16 -1.35 -6.49 10.28
CA ALA A 16 -2.78 -6.14 10.35
C ALA A 16 -3.11 -4.83 9.63
N PRO A 17 -2.39 -3.70 9.84
CA PRO A 17 -2.64 -2.47 9.09
C PRO A 17 -2.38 -2.60 7.59
N VAL A 18 -1.33 -3.34 7.20
CA VAL A 18 -1.02 -3.56 5.77
C VAL A 18 -2.11 -4.39 5.09
N ALA A 19 -2.59 -5.45 5.74
CA ALA A 19 -3.67 -6.29 5.23
C ALA A 19 -4.98 -5.50 5.09
N ASP A 20 -5.32 -4.67 6.07
CA ASP A 20 -6.51 -3.83 6.05
C ASP A 20 -6.47 -2.80 4.90
N ALA A 21 -5.34 -2.11 4.74
CA ALA A 21 -5.13 -1.18 3.64
C ALA A 21 -5.27 -1.86 2.27
N LEU A 22 -4.66 -3.03 2.08
CA LEU A 22 -4.76 -3.80 0.84
C LEU A 22 -6.19 -4.29 0.56
N ASN A 23 -6.93 -4.67 1.60
CA ASN A 23 -8.34 -5.06 1.47
C ASN A 23 -9.19 -3.89 0.95
N HIS A 24 -9.02 -2.69 1.52
CA HIS A 24 -9.73 -1.49 1.05
C HIS A 24 -9.31 -1.07 -0.36
N ILE A 25 -8.02 -1.17 -0.70
CA ILE A 25 -7.55 -0.95 -2.08
C ILE A 25 -8.24 -1.91 -3.06
N GLY A 26 -8.39 -3.18 -2.68
CA GLY A 26 -9.12 -4.18 -3.48
C GLY A 26 -10.58 -3.79 -3.72
N GLN A 27 -11.28 -3.35 -2.67
CA GLN A 27 -12.67 -2.86 -2.77
C GLN A 27 -12.78 -1.66 -3.73
N ILE A 28 -11.89 -0.68 -3.60
CA ILE A 28 -11.85 0.49 -4.49
C ILE A 28 -11.54 0.08 -5.93
N ALA A 29 -10.56 -0.82 -6.13
CA ALA A 29 -10.19 -1.31 -7.46
C ALA A 29 -11.37 -2.03 -8.14
N MET A 30 -12.16 -2.79 -7.38
CA MET A 30 -13.39 -3.41 -7.86
C MET A 30 -14.43 -2.36 -8.27
N LEU A 31 -14.73 -1.38 -7.40
CA LEU A 31 -15.68 -0.30 -7.69
C LEU A 31 -15.28 0.50 -8.94
N ARG A 32 -13.99 0.79 -9.09
CA ARG A 32 -13.44 1.45 -10.27
C ARG A 32 -13.64 0.66 -11.56
N ARG A 33 -13.52 -0.67 -11.53
CA ARG A 33 -13.82 -1.54 -12.68
C ARG A 33 -15.31 -1.48 -13.04
N LEU A 34 -16.20 -1.56 -12.05
CA LEU A 34 -17.63 -1.46 -12.27
C LEU A 34 -18.04 -0.10 -12.87
N ALA A 35 -17.32 0.97 -12.53
CA ALA A 35 -17.50 2.30 -13.09
C ALA A 35 -16.82 2.53 -14.46
N GLY A 36 -16.24 1.49 -15.08
CA GLY A 36 -15.58 1.60 -16.39
C GLY A 36 -14.22 2.34 -16.36
N SER A 37 -13.62 2.54 -15.18
CA SER A 37 -12.33 3.25 -15.00
C SER A 37 -11.31 2.38 -14.25
N PRO A 38 -10.89 1.22 -14.80
CA PRO A 38 -9.98 0.31 -14.13
C PRO A 38 -8.58 0.93 -13.91
N ILE A 39 -7.94 0.55 -12.81
CA ILE A 39 -6.51 0.80 -12.60
C ILE A 39 -5.67 -0.40 -13.07
N LYS A 40 -4.48 -0.12 -13.59
CA LYS A 40 -3.47 -1.16 -13.88
C LYS A 40 -2.89 -1.70 -12.58
N GLY A 41 -2.47 -2.96 -12.59
CA GLY A 41 -1.74 -3.56 -11.49
C GLY A 41 -0.35 -2.93 -11.32
N GLU A 42 0.11 -2.86 -10.08
CA GLU A 42 1.44 -2.38 -9.71
C GLU A 42 2.20 -3.48 -8.97
N ASN A 43 3.50 -3.59 -9.25
CA ASN A 43 4.35 -4.51 -8.53
C ASN A 43 4.89 -3.82 -7.27
N TYR A 44 4.20 -4.02 -6.13
CA TYR A 44 4.59 -3.42 -4.85
C TYR A 44 5.99 -3.83 -4.38
N PHE A 45 6.50 -4.98 -4.82
CA PHE A 45 7.88 -5.39 -4.52
C PHE A 45 8.92 -4.54 -5.26
N LYS A 46 8.57 -4.00 -6.43
CA LYS A 46 9.42 -3.10 -7.20
C LYS A 46 9.12 -1.61 -6.97
N ALA A 47 8.06 -1.28 -6.24
CA ALA A 47 7.65 0.11 -6.02
C ALA A 47 8.73 0.92 -5.29
N ASP A 48 8.93 2.18 -5.73
CA ASP A 48 9.86 3.11 -5.07
C ASP A 48 9.21 3.73 -3.83
N ILE A 49 9.34 3.04 -2.70
CA ILE A 49 8.75 3.44 -1.42
C ILE A 49 9.82 4.15 -0.56
N THR A 50 9.54 5.40 -0.19
CA THR A 50 10.39 6.20 0.69
C THR A 50 9.61 6.64 1.93
N ALA A 51 10.21 6.46 3.11
CA ALA A 51 9.60 6.91 4.36
C ALA A 51 9.31 8.42 4.35
N GLY A 52 8.09 8.80 4.73
CA GLY A 52 7.64 10.19 4.76
C GLY A 52 7.06 10.72 3.44
N ARG A 53 7.09 9.94 2.34
CA ARG A 53 6.48 10.30 1.05
C ARG A 53 5.07 9.73 0.94
N VAL A 54 4.07 10.48 1.43
CA VAL A 54 2.67 10.03 1.49
C VAL A 54 1.69 10.95 0.76
N GLY A 55 2.15 12.08 0.21
CA GLY A 55 1.35 13.08 -0.49
C GLY A 55 1.37 12.94 -2.01
N ALA A 56 1.18 14.06 -2.72
CA ALA A 56 1.12 14.11 -4.18
C ALA A 56 2.48 13.87 -4.86
N GLU A 57 3.56 14.01 -4.10
CA GLU A 57 4.95 13.80 -4.49
C GLU A 57 5.37 12.32 -4.56
N GLN A 58 4.40 11.40 -4.55
CA GLN A 58 4.63 9.97 -4.77
C GLN A 58 5.25 9.68 -6.14
N SER A 59 6.14 8.68 -6.19
CA SER A 59 6.77 8.23 -7.43
C SER A 59 5.72 7.69 -8.40
N ALA A 60 6.04 7.74 -9.70
CA ALA A 60 5.18 7.14 -10.72
C ALA A 60 5.04 5.62 -10.47
N PRO A 61 3.86 5.02 -10.71
CA PRO A 61 3.63 3.60 -10.45
C PRO A 61 4.56 2.68 -11.25
N GLN A 62 5.10 1.63 -10.62
CA GLN A 62 5.89 0.60 -11.31
C GLN A 62 4.98 -0.54 -11.80
N ARG A 63 4.42 -0.35 -12.99
CA ARG A 63 3.46 -1.28 -13.60
C ARG A 63 4.16 -2.56 -14.06
N GLU A 64 3.57 -3.72 -13.74
CA GLU A 64 4.13 -5.02 -14.11
C GLU A 64 4.11 -5.29 -15.64
N PHE A 65 3.27 -4.55 -16.38
CA PHE A 65 2.98 -4.76 -17.80
C PHE A 65 3.32 -3.54 -18.68
N GLU A 66 4.27 -2.70 -18.27
CA GLU A 66 4.85 -1.63 -19.10
C GLU A 66 6.35 -1.84 -19.33
#